data_AF-A0A0S6U1M5-F1
#
_entry.id   AF-A0A0S6U1M5-F1
#
_cell.length_a   1.000
_cell.length_b   1.000
_cell.length_c   1.000
_cell.angle_alpha   90.00
_cell.angle_beta   90.00
_cell.angle_gamma   90.00
#
_symmetry.space_group_name_H-M   'P 1'
#
loop_
_entity.id
_entity.type
_entity.pdbx_description
1 polymer ?
#
loop_
_entity_poly.entity_id
_entity_poly.type
_entity_poly.pdbx_seq_one_letter_code
_entity_poly.pdbx_strand_id
1 'polypeptide(L)'
;MRGAKYLDRPDSKKMALIGNGCQSEFQALAFHHILGIEEIYCYDVDPAATDKLMDNLKDIKNLKLIKCNSTKEACKGVDIITTVTADKRNAIVITPDMVEPGMHINGVGGDCPGKTELDSEVLHMGDVYVEFEPQSRIEGEIQHMDKDFKVTEICNVIKTGNPIDRKPGEITIFDSVGFALEDFSMLRLMYDIAKEENIGEPQILVPKLENPKDLYSMLK
;
A
#
# COMPACT_ATOMS: atom_id res chain seq x y z
N MET A 1 -2.57 -2.82 2.34
CA MET A 1 -3.95 -3.31 2.61
C MET A 1 -4.10 -3.99 3.97
N ARG A 2 -3.30 -5.02 4.31
CA ARG A 2 -3.39 -5.66 5.64
C ARG A 2 -3.09 -4.68 6.78
N GLY A 3 -2.25 -3.67 6.54
CA GLY A 3 -1.92 -2.70 7.58
C GLY A 3 -3.12 -1.92 8.11
N ALA A 4 -3.92 -1.33 7.23
CA ALA A 4 -5.11 -0.58 7.64
C ALA A 4 -6.11 -1.41 8.47
N LYS A 5 -6.26 -2.72 8.23
CA LYS A 5 -7.12 -3.58 9.09
C LYS A 5 -6.70 -3.60 10.57
N TYR A 6 -5.40 -3.46 10.84
CA TYR A 6 -4.86 -3.49 12.19
C TYR A 6 -4.56 -2.10 12.75
N LEU A 7 -4.44 -1.09 11.88
CA LEU A 7 -4.00 0.27 12.23
C LEU A 7 -5.08 1.34 12.06
N ASP A 8 -6.14 1.05 11.32
CA ASP A 8 -7.27 1.96 11.14
C ASP A 8 -8.32 1.79 12.25
N ARG A 9 -9.18 2.81 12.40
CA ARG A 9 -10.34 2.76 13.27
C ARG A 9 -11.47 1.95 12.60
N PRO A 10 -12.33 1.27 13.38
CA PRO A 10 -13.34 0.36 12.82
C PRO A 10 -14.51 1.05 12.08
N ASP A 11 -14.65 2.37 12.19
CA ASP A 11 -15.78 3.15 11.69
C ASP A 11 -15.44 4.04 10.49
N SER A 12 -14.27 3.87 9.88
CA SER A 12 -13.87 4.61 8.67
C SER A 12 -14.81 4.34 7.50
N LYS A 13 -15.21 5.41 6.80
CA LYS A 13 -16.14 5.38 5.65
C LYS A 13 -15.64 6.14 4.44
N LYS A 14 -14.74 7.09 4.63
CA LYS A 14 -14.25 8.00 3.60
C LYS A 14 -12.74 7.85 3.44
N MET A 15 -12.30 7.75 2.21
CA MET A 15 -10.87 7.66 1.88
C MET A 15 -10.49 8.66 0.81
N ALA A 16 -9.35 9.34 0.97
CA ALA A 16 -8.68 10.01 -0.13
C ALA A 16 -7.76 9.03 -0.85
N LEU A 17 -7.78 9.03 -2.18
CA LEU A 17 -6.93 8.20 -3.02
C LEU A 17 -6.14 9.09 -3.99
N ILE A 18 -4.86 9.30 -3.66
CA ILE A 18 -3.96 10.21 -4.35
C ILE A 18 -2.99 9.41 -5.21
N GLY A 19 -3.01 9.67 -6.52
CA GLY A 19 -2.43 8.78 -7.52
C GLY A 19 -3.48 7.76 -7.98
N ASN A 20 -3.90 7.85 -9.23
CA ASN A 20 -4.97 7.05 -9.81
C ASN A 20 -4.46 6.16 -10.96
N GLY A 21 -3.17 5.78 -10.88
CA GLY A 21 -2.50 4.86 -11.79
C GLY A 21 -2.83 3.38 -11.57
N CYS A 22 -1.85 2.50 -11.78
CA CYS A 22 -2.05 1.04 -11.81
C CYS A 22 -2.46 0.41 -10.47
N GLN A 23 -2.09 1.03 -9.35
CA GLN A 23 -2.42 0.51 -8.01
C GLN A 23 -3.83 0.92 -7.54
N SER A 24 -4.40 1.96 -8.14
CA SER A 24 -5.54 2.67 -7.57
C SER A 24 -6.81 1.84 -7.49
N GLU A 25 -7.16 1.08 -8.53
CA GLU A 25 -8.32 0.17 -8.51
C GLU A 25 -8.23 -0.87 -7.40
N PHE A 26 -7.05 -1.47 -7.24
CA PHE A 26 -6.81 -2.53 -6.27
C PHE A 26 -6.87 -2.01 -4.84
N GLN A 27 -6.31 -0.82 -4.58
CA GLN A 27 -6.44 -0.15 -3.29
C GLN A 27 -7.91 0.18 -3.01
N ALA A 28 -8.61 0.84 -3.94
CA ALA A 28 -10.02 1.22 -3.78
C ALA A 28 -10.90 0.01 -3.43
N LEU A 29 -10.78 -1.09 -4.20
CA LEU A 29 -11.55 -2.30 -3.97
C LEU A 29 -11.19 -2.99 -2.65
N ALA A 30 -9.91 -3.04 -2.29
CA ALA A 30 -9.48 -3.64 -1.04
C ALA A 30 -10.02 -2.88 0.18
N PHE A 31 -9.90 -1.55 0.19
CA PHE A 31 -10.44 -0.72 1.26
C PHE A 31 -11.97 -0.81 1.34
N HIS A 32 -12.66 -0.80 0.19
CA HIS A 32 -14.11 -0.98 0.13
C HIS A 32 -14.55 -2.34 0.71
N HIS A 33 -13.95 -3.44 0.24
CA HIS A 33 -14.40 -4.79 0.63
C HIS A 33 -13.91 -5.26 2.00
N ILE A 34 -12.74 -4.79 2.46
CA ILE A 34 -12.15 -5.25 3.73
C ILE A 34 -12.53 -4.31 4.88
N LEU A 35 -12.58 -3.00 4.64
CA LEU A 35 -12.82 -1.98 5.67
C LEU A 35 -14.19 -1.30 5.55
N GLY A 36 -14.94 -1.57 4.48
CA GLY A 36 -16.27 -0.99 4.33
C GLY A 36 -16.25 0.50 4.02
N ILE A 37 -15.22 0.98 3.33
CA ILE A 37 -15.16 2.34 2.76
C ILE A 37 -16.27 2.50 1.72
N GLU A 38 -17.02 3.60 1.82
CA GLU A 38 -18.19 3.88 0.99
C GLU A 38 -17.96 5.07 0.05
N GLU A 39 -17.09 6.01 0.42
CA GLU A 39 -16.73 7.16 -0.42
C GLU A 39 -15.22 7.23 -0.64
N ILE A 40 -14.80 7.39 -1.89
CA ILE A 40 -13.40 7.62 -2.25
C ILE A 40 -13.27 8.94 -3.01
N TYR A 41 -12.44 9.83 -2.47
CA TYR A 41 -12.09 11.13 -3.03
C TYR A 41 -10.80 10.98 -3.82
N CYS A 42 -10.92 10.99 -5.15
CA CYS A 42 -9.86 10.64 -6.08
C CYS A 42 -9.19 11.89 -6.65
N TYR A 43 -7.86 11.89 -6.65
CA TYR A 43 -7.07 12.92 -7.32
C TYR A 43 -5.81 12.34 -7.95
N ASP A 44 -5.52 12.79 -9.16
CA ASP A 44 -4.26 12.58 -9.86
C ASP A 44 -3.89 13.88 -10.61
N VAL A 45 -2.60 14.11 -10.81
CA VAL A 45 -2.09 15.22 -11.63
C VAL A 45 -2.42 15.03 -13.12
N ASP A 46 -2.59 13.77 -13.56
CA ASP A 46 -3.17 13.40 -14.84
C ASP A 46 -4.68 13.12 -14.68
N PRO A 47 -5.56 14.03 -15.13
CA PRO A 47 -7.01 13.84 -15.01
C PRO A 47 -7.53 12.58 -15.71
N ALA A 48 -6.82 12.09 -16.74
CA ALA A 48 -7.22 10.89 -17.47
C ALA A 48 -7.04 9.62 -16.62
N ALA A 49 -6.07 9.61 -15.69
CA ALA A 49 -5.88 8.52 -14.74
C ALA A 49 -7.07 8.42 -13.77
N THR A 50 -7.55 9.57 -13.26
CA THR A 50 -8.77 9.60 -12.46
C THR A 50 -9.98 9.18 -13.29
N ASP A 51 -10.15 9.66 -14.53
CA ASP A 51 -11.29 9.27 -15.37
C ASP A 51 -11.32 7.75 -15.63
N LYS A 52 -10.17 7.13 -15.91
CA LYS A 52 -10.03 5.65 -15.98
C LYS A 52 -10.52 4.98 -14.71
N LEU A 53 -10.04 5.42 -13.54
CA LEU A 53 -10.42 4.82 -12.25
C LEU A 53 -11.94 4.91 -12.03
N MET A 54 -12.52 6.08 -12.31
CA MET A 54 -13.98 6.31 -12.21
C MET A 54 -14.73 5.34 -13.13
N ASP A 55 -14.30 5.19 -14.38
CA ASP A 55 -14.94 4.30 -15.35
C ASP A 55 -14.83 2.82 -14.99
N ASN A 56 -13.66 2.38 -14.51
CA ASN A 56 -13.42 0.98 -14.11
C ASN A 56 -14.26 0.55 -12.90
N LEU A 57 -14.58 1.49 -12.01
CA LEU A 57 -15.21 1.18 -10.72
C LEU A 57 -16.65 1.72 -10.58
N LYS A 58 -17.22 2.36 -11.61
CA LYS A 58 -18.57 2.96 -11.58
C LYS A 58 -19.70 1.99 -11.22
N ASP A 59 -19.54 0.71 -11.54
CA ASP A 59 -20.56 -0.32 -11.34
C ASP A 59 -20.42 -1.05 -9.99
N ILE A 60 -19.45 -0.66 -9.16
CA ILE A 60 -19.27 -1.23 -7.82
C ILE A 60 -20.36 -0.70 -6.90
N LYS A 61 -21.21 -1.61 -6.43
CA LYS A 61 -22.33 -1.28 -5.54
C LYS A 61 -21.82 -0.72 -4.21
N ASN A 62 -22.49 0.30 -3.71
CA ASN A 62 -22.18 0.96 -2.43
C ASN A 62 -20.78 1.58 -2.35
N LEU A 63 -20.17 1.88 -3.51
CA LEU A 63 -18.94 2.63 -3.59
C LEU A 63 -19.18 3.89 -4.41
N LYS A 64 -19.01 5.05 -3.79
CA LYS A 64 -19.12 6.36 -4.42
C LYS A 64 -17.74 6.92 -4.65
N LEU A 65 -17.44 7.25 -5.89
CA LEU A 65 -16.20 7.91 -6.27
C LEU A 65 -16.46 9.39 -6.52
N ILE A 66 -15.58 10.24 -6.00
CA ILE A 66 -15.66 11.70 -6.12
C ILE A 66 -14.36 12.17 -6.75
N LYS A 67 -14.43 12.78 -7.93
CA LYS A 67 -13.29 13.43 -8.57
C LYS A 67 -13.03 14.78 -7.90
N CYS A 68 -11.81 14.98 -7.40
CA CYS A 68 -11.36 16.22 -6.79
C CYS A 68 -10.39 16.99 -7.71
N ASN A 69 -10.18 18.27 -7.44
CA ASN A 69 -9.31 19.14 -8.25
C ASN A 69 -7.93 19.36 -7.63
N SER A 70 -7.71 18.88 -6.41
CA SER A 70 -6.42 18.94 -5.72
C SER A 70 -6.31 17.88 -4.63
N THR A 71 -5.08 17.55 -4.23
CA THR A 71 -4.82 16.67 -3.07
C THR A 71 -5.49 17.19 -1.80
N LYS A 72 -5.39 18.50 -1.55
CA LYS A 72 -5.98 19.15 -0.38
C LYS A 72 -7.49 19.05 -0.34
N GLU A 73 -8.15 19.15 -1.50
CA GLU A 73 -9.60 18.94 -1.59
C GLU A 73 -9.96 17.48 -1.28
N ALA A 74 -9.21 16.53 -1.83
CA ALA A 74 -9.46 15.11 -1.63
C ALA A 74 -9.25 14.66 -0.17
N CYS A 75 -8.28 15.24 0.54
CA CYS A 75 -7.96 14.86 1.92
C CYS A 75 -8.89 15.46 2.98
N LYS A 76 -9.80 16.37 2.60
CA LYS A 76 -10.61 17.10 3.58
C LYS A 76 -11.71 16.20 4.17
N GLY A 77 -11.71 16.04 5.50
CA GLY A 77 -12.76 15.29 6.22
C GLY A 77 -12.88 13.82 5.83
N VAL A 78 -11.78 13.20 5.37
CA VAL A 78 -11.68 11.76 5.14
C VAL A 78 -11.12 11.06 6.38
N ASP A 79 -11.31 9.75 6.47
CA ASP A 79 -10.82 8.93 7.57
C ASP A 79 -9.45 8.33 7.24
N ILE A 80 -9.23 8.04 5.96
CA ILE A 80 -8.02 7.41 5.45
C ILE A 80 -7.45 8.23 4.29
N ILE A 81 -6.13 8.41 4.26
CA ILE A 81 -5.41 8.91 3.08
C ILE A 81 -4.57 7.77 2.54
N THR A 82 -4.77 7.38 1.28
CA THR A 82 -3.87 6.47 0.56
C THR A 82 -3.14 7.23 -0.54
N THR A 83 -1.81 7.13 -0.55
CA THR A 83 -0.96 7.68 -1.60
C THR A 83 -0.30 6.56 -2.39
N VAL A 84 -0.43 6.60 -3.72
CA VAL A 84 0.12 5.63 -4.67
C VAL A 84 0.61 6.34 -5.94
N THR A 85 1.28 7.48 -5.76
CA THR A 85 1.82 8.25 -6.89
C THR A 85 3.11 7.62 -7.41
N ALA A 86 3.42 7.89 -8.68
CA ALA A 86 4.60 7.38 -9.35
C ALA A 86 5.51 8.52 -9.82
N ASP A 87 5.96 9.37 -8.90
CA ASP A 87 7.01 10.35 -9.16
C ASP A 87 8.34 9.86 -8.58
N LYS A 88 9.40 9.79 -9.39
CA LYS A 88 10.76 9.41 -8.94
C LYS A 88 11.50 10.63 -8.38
N ARG A 89 10.88 11.30 -7.41
CA ARG A 89 11.40 12.50 -6.73
C ARG A 89 10.96 12.47 -5.27
N ASN A 90 11.65 13.24 -4.43
CA ASN A 90 11.17 13.57 -3.07
C ASN A 90 9.97 14.52 -3.19
N ALA A 91 8.80 13.98 -3.52
CA ALA A 91 7.58 14.74 -3.62
C ALA A 91 7.00 14.97 -2.22
N ILE A 92 6.35 16.11 -2.03
CA ILE A 92 5.53 16.38 -0.85
C ILE A 92 4.09 16.41 -1.36
N VAL A 93 3.46 15.24 -1.37
CA VAL A 93 2.08 15.04 -1.81
C VAL A 93 1.13 15.38 -0.67
N ILE A 94 1.46 14.95 0.56
CA ILE A 94 0.68 15.21 1.77
C ILE A 94 1.47 16.15 2.68
N THR A 95 0.86 17.30 3.01
CA THR A 95 1.40 18.27 3.95
C THR A 95 0.63 18.24 5.29
N PRO A 96 1.22 18.74 6.38
CA PRO A 96 0.58 18.69 7.71
C PRO A 96 -0.81 19.31 7.78
N ASP A 97 -1.07 20.37 7.00
CA ASP A 97 -2.38 21.05 6.97
C ASP A 97 -3.50 20.23 6.28
N MET A 98 -3.15 19.09 5.68
CA MET A 98 -4.12 18.15 5.09
C MET A 98 -4.50 17.02 6.06
N VAL A 99 -3.80 16.87 7.18
CA VAL A 99 -3.99 15.77 8.12
C VAL A 99 -4.85 16.22 9.29
N GLU A 100 -5.96 15.52 9.51
CA GLU A 100 -6.90 15.78 10.59
C GLU A 100 -6.77 14.71 11.71
N PRO A 101 -7.11 15.04 12.97
CA PRO A 101 -7.04 14.08 14.07
C PRO A 101 -7.83 12.79 13.78
N GLY A 102 -7.23 11.64 14.08
CA GLY A 102 -7.84 10.33 13.91
C GLY A 102 -7.67 9.71 12.53
N MET A 103 -7.04 10.41 11.58
CA MET A 103 -6.76 9.85 10.25
C MET A 103 -5.80 8.66 10.31
N HIS A 104 -5.98 7.72 9.38
CA HIS A 104 -4.97 6.73 9.02
C HIS A 104 -4.34 7.12 7.67
N ILE A 105 -3.01 7.13 7.58
CA ILE A 105 -2.28 7.34 6.34
C ILE A 105 -1.68 6.01 5.90
N ASN A 106 -1.97 5.62 4.66
CA ASN A 106 -1.42 4.46 3.98
C ASN A 106 -0.50 4.96 2.86
N GLY A 107 0.76 5.21 3.20
CA GLY A 107 1.79 5.67 2.27
C GLY A 107 2.41 4.50 1.53
N VAL A 108 2.20 4.42 0.21
CA VAL A 108 2.61 3.27 -0.62
C VAL A 108 3.49 3.71 -1.80
N GLY A 109 3.43 4.97 -2.21
CA GLY A 109 4.21 5.45 -3.35
C GLY A 109 5.67 5.71 -3.00
N GLY A 110 6.04 6.08 -1.78
CA GLY A 110 7.45 6.21 -1.36
C GLY A 110 8.12 4.86 -1.14
N ASP A 111 8.72 4.27 -2.19
CA ASP A 111 9.17 2.87 -2.21
C ASP A 111 10.64 2.68 -2.60
N CYS A 112 11.42 3.75 -2.76
CA CYS A 112 12.84 3.66 -3.09
C CYS A 112 13.63 4.90 -2.64
N PRO A 113 14.98 4.81 -2.57
CA PRO A 113 15.79 5.93 -2.11
C PRO A 113 15.61 7.17 -3.00
N GLY A 114 15.30 8.30 -2.39
CA GLY A 114 15.01 9.57 -3.07
C GLY A 114 13.61 9.69 -3.64
N LYS A 115 12.68 8.80 -3.24
CA LYS A 115 11.25 8.84 -3.60
C LYS A 115 10.41 8.78 -2.32
N THR A 116 9.71 9.88 -2.04
CA THR A 116 8.81 10.05 -0.89
C THR A 116 7.56 10.81 -1.31
N GLU A 117 6.50 10.72 -0.51
CA GLU A 117 5.22 11.38 -0.73
C GLU A 117 4.76 12.21 0.48
N LEU A 118 5.28 11.96 1.67
CA LEU A 118 4.87 12.62 2.90
C LEU A 118 5.90 13.67 3.32
N ASP A 119 5.41 14.82 3.81
CA ASP A 119 6.25 15.76 4.54
C ASP A 119 6.78 15.11 5.84
N SER A 120 8.02 15.40 6.24
CA SER A 120 8.59 14.87 7.50
C SER A 120 7.78 15.27 8.73
N GLU A 121 7.15 16.44 8.70
CA GLU A 121 6.28 16.89 9.78
C GLU A 121 5.02 16.02 9.90
N VAL A 122 4.52 15.44 8.79
CA VAL A 122 3.41 14.48 8.84
C VAL A 122 3.81 13.23 9.61
N LEU A 123 5.04 12.73 9.42
CA LEU A 123 5.56 11.58 10.16
C LEU A 123 5.63 11.84 11.67
N HIS A 124 5.85 13.08 12.09
CA HIS A 124 5.83 13.47 13.51
C HIS A 124 4.43 13.60 14.12
N MET A 125 3.37 13.61 13.31
CA MET A 125 1.99 13.78 13.80
C MET A 125 1.37 12.48 14.34
N GLY A 126 1.93 11.31 14.01
CA GLY A 126 1.33 10.02 14.33
C GLY A 126 2.33 8.90 14.56
N ASP A 127 1.81 7.76 15.02
CA ASP A 127 2.62 6.55 15.18
C ASP A 127 2.90 5.92 13.82
N VAL A 128 4.18 5.72 13.51
CA VAL A 128 4.64 5.16 12.23
C VAL A 128 4.86 3.65 12.33
N TYR A 129 4.26 2.94 11.38
CA TYR A 129 4.32 1.50 11.23
C TYR A 129 4.98 1.14 9.91
N VAL A 130 5.86 0.15 9.93
CA VAL A 130 6.65 -0.29 8.78
C VAL A 130 6.54 -1.80 8.57
N GLU A 131 6.89 -2.28 7.39
CA GLU A 131 6.95 -3.72 7.09
C GLU A 131 8.20 -4.37 7.69
N PHE A 132 9.37 -3.90 7.25
CA PHE A 132 10.69 -4.36 7.69
C PHE A 132 11.60 -3.15 7.87
N GLU A 133 11.89 -2.80 9.13
CA GLU A 133 12.52 -1.52 9.46
C GLU A 133 13.85 -1.28 8.70
N PRO A 134 14.79 -2.24 8.60
CA PRO A 134 16.05 -2.00 7.89
C PRO A 134 15.89 -1.57 6.43
N GLN A 135 14.83 -2.03 5.74
CA GLN A 135 14.53 -1.64 4.37
C GLN A 135 13.78 -0.29 4.32
N SER A 136 12.74 -0.11 5.15
CA SER A 136 11.98 1.15 5.21
C SER A 136 12.86 2.35 5.55
N ARG A 137 13.92 2.19 6.36
CA ARG A 137 14.92 3.24 6.63
C ARG A 137 15.70 3.73 5.41
N ILE A 138 15.71 2.95 4.33
CA ILE A 138 16.44 3.24 3.09
C ILE A 138 15.48 3.71 2.00
N GLU A 139 14.28 3.13 1.97
CA GLU A 139 13.37 3.21 0.82
C GLU A 139 12.06 3.93 1.11
N GLY A 140 11.61 3.94 2.37
CA GLY A 140 10.31 4.45 2.77
C GLY A 140 10.28 5.95 3.03
N GLU A 141 9.15 6.43 3.52
CA GLU A 141 8.96 7.83 3.94
C GLU A 141 9.94 8.20 5.07
N ILE A 142 10.26 7.25 5.95
CA ILE A 142 11.19 7.49 7.07
C ILE A 142 12.66 7.66 6.66
N GLN A 143 13.02 7.55 5.37
CA GLN A 143 14.40 7.63 4.90
C GLN A 143 15.08 8.98 5.19
N HIS A 144 14.29 10.06 5.37
CA HIS A 144 14.79 11.40 5.72
C HIS A 144 14.77 11.69 7.22
N MET A 145 14.30 10.74 8.04
CA MET A 145 14.19 10.89 9.49
C MET A 145 15.49 10.50 10.20
N ASP A 146 15.68 11.02 11.41
CA ASP A 146 16.80 10.62 12.25
C ASP A 146 16.78 9.11 12.54
N LYS A 147 17.97 8.52 12.75
CA LYS A 147 18.12 7.07 12.97
C LYS A 147 17.39 6.55 14.21
N ASP A 148 17.13 7.41 15.19
CA ASP A 148 16.41 7.11 16.42
C ASP A 148 14.91 7.45 16.35
N PHE A 149 14.42 7.98 15.23
CA PHE A 149 12.99 8.17 14.98
C PHE A 149 12.27 6.84 15.16
N LYS A 150 11.30 6.76 16.08
CA LYS A 150 10.70 5.48 16.46
C LYS A 150 9.70 5.00 15.41
N VAL A 151 9.78 3.72 15.09
CA VAL A 151 8.81 3.03 14.23
C VAL A 151 8.42 1.70 14.86
N THR A 152 7.27 1.16 14.46
CA THR A 152 6.81 -0.16 14.89
C THR A 152 6.66 -1.09 13.69
N GLU A 153 7.36 -2.22 13.68
CA GLU A 153 7.11 -3.23 12.64
C GLU A 153 5.70 -3.81 12.77
N ILE A 154 4.94 -3.76 11.69
CA ILE A 154 3.54 -4.14 11.66
C ILE A 154 3.32 -5.63 11.96
N CYS A 155 4.33 -6.46 11.69
CA CYS A 155 4.28 -7.87 12.05
C CYS A 155 4.09 -8.08 13.57
N ASN A 156 4.60 -7.16 14.41
CA ASN A 156 4.44 -7.25 15.85
C ASN A 156 3.01 -6.93 16.30
N VAL A 157 2.32 -6.05 15.57
CA VAL A 157 0.88 -5.79 15.76
C VAL A 157 0.07 -7.01 15.31
N ILE A 158 0.31 -7.52 14.10
CA ILE A 158 -0.45 -8.63 13.52
C ILE A 158 -0.36 -9.89 14.39
N LYS A 159 0.82 -10.18 14.98
CA LYS A 159 1.04 -11.32 15.88
C LYS A 159 0.14 -11.32 17.12
N THR A 160 -0.34 -10.14 17.56
CA THR A 160 -1.27 -10.05 18.69
C THR A 160 -2.67 -10.58 18.34
N GLY A 161 -2.99 -10.70 17.05
CA GLY A 161 -4.30 -11.07 16.55
C GLY A 161 -5.35 -9.97 16.62
N ASN A 162 -5.05 -8.81 17.21
CA ASN A 162 -5.99 -7.72 17.42
C ASN A 162 -5.50 -6.42 16.73
N PRO A 163 -6.40 -5.55 16.26
CA PRO A 163 -6.05 -4.18 15.91
C PRO A 163 -5.43 -3.44 17.10
N ILE A 164 -4.66 -2.39 16.83
CA ILE A 164 -4.13 -1.52 17.87
C ILE A 164 -5.26 -0.80 18.62
N ASP A 165 -5.02 -0.50 19.90
CA ASP A 165 -5.92 0.32 20.70
C ASP A 165 -5.60 1.81 20.44
N ARG A 166 -6.36 2.44 19.54
CA ARG A 166 -6.20 3.87 19.21
C ARG A 166 -7.07 4.72 20.11
N LYS A 167 -6.47 5.76 20.69
CA LYS A 167 -7.25 6.84 21.33
C LYS A 167 -7.91 7.72 20.27
N PRO A 168 -9.05 8.35 20.58
CA PRO A 168 -9.66 9.33 19.70
C PRO A 168 -8.66 10.42 19.31
N GLY A 169 -8.51 10.66 18.01
CA GLY A 169 -7.61 11.67 17.47
C GLY A 169 -6.18 11.22 17.20
N GLU A 170 -5.74 10.04 17.66
CA GLU A 170 -4.42 9.51 17.32
C GLU A 170 -4.32 9.24 15.82
N ILE A 171 -3.26 9.73 15.19
CA ILE A 171 -2.96 9.51 13.77
C ILE A 171 -2.06 8.29 13.65
N THR A 172 -2.30 7.45 12.65
CA THR A 172 -1.48 6.27 12.37
C THR A 172 -0.99 6.31 10.94
N ILE A 173 0.28 5.98 10.73
CA ILE A 173 0.93 6.06 9.42
C ILE A 173 1.51 4.70 9.11
N PHE A 174 1.10 4.10 8.00
CA PHE A 174 1.74 2.91 7.47
C PHE A 174 2.65 3.34 6.31
N ASP A 175 3.96 3.26 6.55
CA ASP A 175 5.03 3.50 5.58
C ASP A 175 5.35 2.18 4.88
N SER A 176 4.72 1.97 3.73
CA SER A 176 4.78 0.74 2.95
C SER A 176 5.72 0.88 1.77
N VAL A 177 6.69 -0.01 1.69
CA VAL A 177 7.70 -0.09 0.62
C VAL A 177 7.62 -1.41 -0.16
N GLY A 178 6.84 -2.37 0.33
CA GLY A 178 6.79 -3.74 -0.16
C GLY A 178 7.94 -4.59 0.39
N PHE A 179 7.60 -5.78 0.87
CA PHE A 179 8.58 -6.73 1.39
C PHE A 179 8.39 -8.13 0.78
N ALA A 180 9.49 -8.84 0.53
CA ALA A 180 9.49 -10.12 -0.18
C ALA A 180 8.58 -11.20 0.43
N LEU A 181 8.23 -11.10 1.72
CA LEU A 181 7.27 -11.99 2.36
C LEU A 181 5.84 -11.86 1.78
N GLU A 182 5.48 -10.67 1.31
CA GLU A 182 4.20 -10.40 0.67
C GLU A 182 4.12 -11.11 -0.68
N ASP A 183 5.16 -10.99 -1.51
CA ASP A 183 5.28 -11.72 -2.78
C ASP A 183 5.27 -13.23 -2.56
N PHE A 184 6.03 -13.73 -1.59
CA PHE A 184 6.03 -15.15 -1.24
C PHE A 184 4.63 -15.65 -0.87
N SER A 185 3.88 -14.85 -0.11
CA SER A 185 2.52 -15.20 0.29
C SER A 185 1.58 -15.26 -0.92
N MET A 186 1.69 -14.30 -1.84
CA MET A 186 0.91 -14.28 -3.09
C MET A 186 1.28 -15.45 -4.01
N LEU A 187 2.57 -15.76 -4.16
CA LEU A 187 3.04 -16.91 -4.95
C LEU A 187 2.48 -18.23 -4.43
N ARG A 188 2.43 -18.42 -3.11
CA ARG A 188 1.83 -19.61 -2.51
C ARG A 188 0.33 -19.70 -2.80
N LEU A 189 -0.41 -18.61 -2.60
CA LEU A 189 -1.84 -18.57 -2.90
C LEU A 189 -2.11 -18.88 -4.38
N MET A 190 -1.39 -18.22 -5.29
CA MET A 190 -1.53 -18.44 -6.73
C MET A 190 -1.19 -19.88 -7.12
N TYR A 191 -0.18 -20.47 -6.51
CA TYR A 191 0.19 -21.88 -6.75
C TYR A 191 -0.88 -22.85 -6.28
N ASP A 192 -1.47 -22.61 -5.10
CA ASP A 192 -2.55 -23.44 -4.56
C ASP A 192 -3.80 -23.35 -5.45
N ILE A 193 -4.21 -22.14 -5.86
CA ILE A 193 -5.32 -21.92 -6.81
C ILE A 193 -5.03 -22.58 -8.16
N ALA A 194 -3.82 -22.41 -8.70
CA ALA A 194 -3.47 -22.99 -9.99
C ALA A 194 -3.52 -24.52 -9.97
N LYS A 195 -3.15 -25.14 -8.84
CA LYS A 195 -3.31 -26.59 -8.65
C LYS A 195 -4.77 -27.03 -8.61
N GLU A 196 -5.60 -26.32 -7.85
CA GLU A 196 -7.03 -26.64 -7.72
C GLU A 196 -7.76 -26.52 -9.07
N GLU A 197 -7.43 -25.49 -9.84
CA GLU A 197 -8.05 -25.19 -11.13
C GLU A 197 -7.34 -25.87 -12.33
N ASN A 198 -6.30 -26.67 -12.08
CA ASN A 198 -5.48 -27.31 -13.13
C ASN A 198 -4.92 -26.32 -14.17
N ILE A 199 -4.43 -25.17 -13.71
CA ILE A 199 -3.84 -24.12 -14.54
C ILE A 199 -2.30 -24.24 -14.50
N GLY A 200 -1.68 -24.11 -15.69
CA GLY A 200 -0.22 -24.10 -15.86
C GLY A 200 0.33 -25.43 -16.38
N GLU A 201 1.59 -25.39 -16.80
CA GLU A 201 2.27 -26.55 -17.40
C GLU A 201 3.65 -26.75 -16.78
N PRO A 202 4.10 -27.99 -16.52
CA PRO A 202 5.45 -28.26 -16.08
C PRO A 202 6.47 -27.77 -17.12
N GLN A 203 7.42 -26.95 -16.67
CA GLN A 203 8.55 -26.51 -17.48
C GLN A 203 9.84 -27.06 -16.87
N ILE A 204 10.71 -27.62 -17.71
CA ILE A 204 12.01 -28.13 -17.29
C ILE A 204 12.98 -26.95 -17.22
N LEU A 205 13.10 -26.35 -16.04
CA LEU A 205 14.05 -25.24 -15.81
C LEU A 205 15.48 -25.72 -15.59
N VAL A 206 15.63 -26.90 -14.96
CA VAL A 206 16.91 -27.54 -14.71
C VAL A 206 16.96 -28.85 -15.48
N PRO A 207 18.02 -29.09 -16.25
CA PRO A 207 18.15 -30.33 -17.00
C PRO A 207 18.16 -31.56 -16.09
N LYS A 208 17.42 -32.59 -16.49
CA LYS A 208 17.46 -33.89 -15.81
C LYS A 208 18.62 -34.71 -16.38
N LEU A 209 19.72 -34.78 -15.63
CA LEU A 209 20.93 -35.50 -16.01
C LEU A 209 20.96 -36.90 -15.37
N GLU A 210 21.36 -37.92 -16.14
CA GLU A 210 21.68 -39.25 -15.60
C GLU A 210 22.97 -39.22 -14.76
N ASN A 211 23.97 -38.47 -15.23
CA ASN A 211 25.19 -38.16 -14.49
C ASN A 211 25.21 -36.66 -14.15
N PRO A 212 25.03 -36.27 -12.87
CA PRO A 212 25.00 -34.86 -12.48
C PRO A 212 26.32 -34.12 -12.74
N LYS A 213 27.41 -34.84 -13.06
CA LYS A 213 28.70 -34.26 -13.43
C LYS A 213 28.88 -34.08 -14.95
N ASP A 214 28.02 -34.65 -15.79
CA ASP A 214 28.15 -34.63 -17.25
C ASP A 214 27.01 -33.83 -17.89
N LEU A 215 27.05 -32.50 -17.73
CA LEU A 215 26.12 -31.61 -18.43
C LEU A 215 26.34 -31.62 -19.95
N TYR A 216 27.55 -31.94 -20.41
CA TYR A 216 27.91 -31.93 -21.83
C TYR A 216 27.21 -33.04 -22.63
N SER A 217 26.80 -34.13 -21.97
CA SER A 217 26.03 -35.22 -22.60
C SER A 217 24.73 -34.74 -23.25
N MET A 218 24.17 -33.60 -22.85
CA MET A 218 22.94 -33.04 -23.41
C MET A 218 23.10 -32.41 -24.80
N LEU A 219 24.33 -32.16 -25.24
CA LEU A 219 24.62 -31.59 -26.55
C LEU A 219 24.82 -32.66 -27.65
N LYS A 220 24.78 -33.94 -27.25
CA LYS A 220 24.94 -35.10 -28.15
C LYS A 220 23.59 -35.73 -28.42
#